data_AF-A0A8T5FC09-F1
#
_entry.id   AF-A0A8T5FC09-F1
#
_cell.length_a   1.000
_cell.length_b   1.000
_cell.length_c   1.000
_cell.angle_alpha   90.00
_cell.angle_beta   90.00
_cell.angle_gamma   90.00
#
_symmetry.space_group_name_H-M   'P 1'
#
loop_
_entity.id
_entity.type
_entity.pdbx_description
1 polymer ?
#
loop_
_entity_poly.entity_id
_entity_poly.type
_entity_poly.pdbx_seq_one_letter_code
_entity_poly.pdbx_strand_id
1 'polypeptide(L)'
;FNRIADTEIPIILTEKSSEDSILVPRVIQGSLFTSARGEESDVNLRITTTAGQCIIGQGSDCLVSESTRKPGAIYSIVSIDDVNYKIRYSGDDVRLEKFSILPENSNSKIDIDDWNVEIIKDEQPTRFYYKVSYVALE
;
A
#
# COMPACT_ATOMS: atom_id res chain seq x y z
N PHE A 1 27.91 -5.90 5.24
CA PHE A 1 26.80 -5.82 4.29
C PHE A 1 25.60 -5.26 5.04
N ASN A 2 25.22 -3.99 4.81
CA ASN A 2 23.98 -3.42 5.35
C ASN A 2 22.82 -3.79 4.41
N ARG A 3 22.45 -5.07 4.39
CA ARG A 3 21.18 -5.51 3.82
C ARG A 3 20.20 -5.56 4.98
N ILE A 4 19.18 -4.69 4.95
CA ILE A 4 17.98 -4.90 5.77
C ILE A 4 17.33 -6.16 5.18
N ALA A 5 17.34 -7.23 5.96
CA ALA A 5 16.79 -8.54 5.57
C ALA A 5 15.27 -8.60 5.77
N ASP A 6 14.71 -7.68 6.57
CA ASP A 6 13.30 -7.66 6.89
C ASP A 6 12.47 -7.38 5.63
N THR A 7 11.58 -8.32 5.34
CA THR A 7 10.59 -8.24 4.26
C THR A 7 9.30 -7.58 4.73
N GLU A 8 9.06 -7.55 6.04
CA GLU A 8 7.89 -6.92 6.68
C GLU A 8 8.22 -5.50 7.11
N ILE A 9 7.38 -4.56 6.69
CA ILE A 9 7.58 -3.13 6.84
C ILE A 9 6.26 -2.55 7.40
N PRO A 10 6.16 -2.36 8.73
CA PRO A 10 4.99 -1.75 9.31
C PRO A 10 4.93 -0.26 8.95
N ILE A 11 3.74 0.20 8.55
CA ILE A 11 3.40 1.60 8.35
C ILE A 11 2.40 1.98 9.44
N ILE A 12 2.91 2.68 10.46
CA ILE A 12 2.13 3.19 11.58
C ILE A 12 1.65 4.59 11.23
N LEU A 13 0.35 4.80 11.32
CA LEU A 13 -0.31 6.07 11.08
C LEU A 13 -0.69 6.70 12.41
N THR A 14 -0.26 7.95 12.59
CA THR A 14 -0.65 8.75 13.75
C THR A 14 -0.98 10.15 13.30
N GLU A 15 -1.92 10.81 13.96
CA GLU A 15 -2.19 12.22 13.71
C GLU A 15 -0.94 13.06 14.03
N LYS A 16 -0.81 14.19 13.34
CA LYS A 16 0.29 15.14 13.54
C LYS A 16 -0.29 16.48 13.92
N SER A 17 0.08 16.99 15.10
CA SER A 17 -0.25 18.34 15.50
C SER A 17 0.73 19.34 14.89
N SER A 18 0.21 20.37 14.23
CA SER A 18 0.92 21.62 13.93
C SER A 18 0.32 22.75 14.78
N GLU A 19 0.99 23.89 14.89
CA GLU A 19 0.55 25.02 15.75
C GLU A 19 -0.91 25.47 15.48
N ASP A 20 -1.40 25.31 14.23
CA ASP A 20 -2.72 25.79 13.80
C ASP A 20 -3.73 24.69 13.42
N SER A 21 -3.34 23.41 13.38
CA SER A 21 -4.24 22.33 12.95
C SER A 21 -3.76 20.92 13.30
N ILE A 22 -4.70 19.98 13.38
CA ILE A 22 -4.44 18.54 13.44
C ILE A 22 -4.43 18.00 12.02
N LEU A 23 -3.31 17.41 11.61
CA LEU A 23 -3.16 16.75 10.32
C LEU A 23 -3.39 15.24 10.48
N VAL A 24 -4.30 14.70 9.68
CA VAL A 24 -4.69 13.29 9.72
C VAL A 24 -4.18 12.55 8.47
N PRO A 25 -3.84 11.25 8.58
CA PRO A 25 -3.36 10.45 7.46
C PRO A 25 -4.48 10.24 6.43
N ARG A 26 -4.19 10.52 5.15
CA ARG A 26 -5.20 10.48 4.08
C ARG A 26 -4.86 9.52 2.96
N VAL A 27 -3.58 9.42 2.60
CA VAL A 27 -3.15 8.57 1.49
C VAL A 27 -1.86 7.86 1.86
N ILE A 28 -1.85 6.53 1.75
CA ILE A 28 -0.61 5.73 1.72
C ILE A 28 -0.27 5.49 0.25
N GLN A 29 0.96 5.78 -0.14
CA GLN A 29 1.48 5.44 -1.47
C GLN A 29 2.77 4.67 -1.30
N GLY A 30 2.95 3.61 -2.07
CA GLY A 30 4.19 2.85 -2.07
C GLY A 30 4.60 2.43 -3.46
N SER A 31 5.90 2.15 -3.60
CA SER A 31 6.48 1.63 -4.81
C SER A 31 7.58 0.62 -4.48
N LEU A 32 7.49 -0.55 -5.11
CA LEU A 32 8.48 -1.61 -5.05
C LEU A 32 9.24 -1.64 -6.38
N PHE A 33 10.55 -1.48 -6.31
CA PHE A 33 11.42 -1.53 -7.48
C PHE A 33 12.27 -2.80 -7.47
N THR A 34 12.07 -3.65 -8.47
CA THR A 34 12.87 -4.85 -8.70
C THR A 34 14.10 -4.47 -9.51
N SER A 35 15.27 -4.58 -8.88
CA SER A 35 16.52 -4.06 -9.47
C SER A 35 17.06 -5.00 -10.55
N ALA A 36 16.97 -6.30 -10.30
CA ALA A 36 17.37 -7.34 -11.25
C ALA A 36 16.33 -7.46 -12.37
N ARG A 37 16.80 -7.56 -13.62
CA ARG A 37 15.94 -7.64 -14.80
C ARG A 37 15.56 -9.09 -15.05
N GLY A 38 14.28 -9.35 -15.31
CA GLY A 38 13.74 -10.69 -15.54
C GLY A 38 13.32 -11.42 -14.26
N GLU A 39 13.42 -10.76 -13.11
CA GLU A 39 13.07 -11.30 -11.79
C GLU A 39 11.77 -10.66 -11.26
N GLU A 40 11.06 -9.90 -12.11
CA GLU A 40 9.86 -9.16 -11.72
C GLU A 40 8.74 -10.07 -11.20
N SER A 41 8.59 -11.28 -11.75
CA SER A 41 7.61 -12.28 -11.30
C SER A 41 7.91 -12.88 -9.93
N ASP A 42 9.17 -12.84 -9.51
CA ASP A 42 9.66 -13.49 -8.29
C ASP A 42 9.72 -12.52 -7.11
N VAL A 43 9.25 -11.28 -7.32
CA VAL A 43 9.20 -10.22 -6.32
C VAL A 43 7.79 -9.67 -6.27
N ASN A 44 7.14 -9.82 -5.12
CA ASN A 44 5.73 -9.49 -4.99
C ASN A 44 5.47 -8.65 -3.75
N LEU A 45 4.53 -7.72 -3.87
CA LEU A 45 4.06 -6.90 -2.76
C LEU A 45 2.78 -7.48 -2.17
N ARG A 46 2.77 -7.64 -0.85
CA ARG A 46 1.56 -7.99 -0.09
C ARG A 46 1.29 -6.92 0.96
N ILE A 47 0.05 -6.44 1.01
CA ILE A 47 -0.40 -5.47 2.02
C ILE A 47 -1.52 -6.09 2.83
N THR A 48 -1.34 -6.08 4.14
CA THR A 48 -2.32 -6.61 5.10
C THR A 48 -2.66 -5.57 6.16
N THR A 49 -3.85 -5.66 6.70
CA THR A 49 -4.22 -4.98 7.95
C THR A 49 -3.64 -5.74 9.14
N THR A 50 -3.58 -5.12 10.32
CA THR A 50 -3.17 -5.80 11.57
C THR A 50 -4.07 -6.98 11.94
N ALA A 51 -5.32 -6.98 11.49
CA ALA A 51 -6.24 -8.11 11.63
C ALA A 51 -5.92 -9.28 10.68
N GLY A 52 -4.92 -9.14 9.80
CA GLY A 52 -4.47 -10.16 8.87
C GLY A 52 -5.23 -10.21 7.54
N GLN A 53 -6.14 -9.26 7.29
CA GLN A 53 -6.88 -9.21 6.03
C GLN A 53 -5.95 -8.77 4.89
N CYS A 54 -5.86 -9.56 3.82
CA CYS A 54 -5.06 -9.19 2.65
C CYS A 54 -5.81 -8.20 1.75
N ILE A 55 -5.21 -7.02 1.55
CA ILE A 55 -5.79 -5.94 0.75
C ILE A 55 -5.22 -5.92 -0.67
N ILE A 56 -3.90 -6.00 -0.80
CA ILE A 56 -3.20 -6.11 -2.09
C ILE A 56 -2.27 -7.32 -2.03
N GLY A 57 -2.22 -8.12 -3.10
CA GLY A 57 -1.23 -9.18 -3.28
C GLY A 57 -1.68 -10.21 -4.32
N GLN A 58 -0.77 -11.05 -4.81
CA GLN A 58 -1.07 -12.07 -5.84
C GLN A 58 -2.04 -13.16 -5.36
N GLY A 59 -2.13 -13.38 -4.06
CA GLY A 59 -2.99 -14.40 -3.47
C GLY A 59 -4.46 -14.16 -3.79
N SER A 60 -5.20 -15.24 -4.08
CA SER A 60 -6.65 -15.18 -4.30
C SER A 60 -7.44 -14.78 -3.04
N ASP A 61 -6.79 -14.78 -1.88
CA ASP A 61 -7.30 -14.28 -0.60
C ASP A 61 -7.25 -12.75 -0.48
N CYS A 62 -6.56 -12.06 -1.39
CA CYS A 62 -6.41 -10.61 -1.37
C CYS A 62 -7.57 -9.91 -2.09
N LEU A 63 -8.06 -8.80 -1.51
CA LEU A 63 -9.16 -8.03 -2.10
C LEU A 63 -8.82 -7.41 -3.46
N VAL A 64 -7.54 -7.13 -3.72
CA VAL A 64 -7.01 -6.62 -4.99
C VAL A 64 -5.76 -7.40 -5.37
N SER A 65 -5.88 -8.28 -6.36
CA SER A 65 -4.75 -9.08 -6.86
C SER A 65 -4.22 -8.64 -8.23
N GLU A 66 -5.03 -7.94 -9.02
CA GLU A 66 -4.67 -7.48 -10.36
C GLU A 66 -4.57 -5.96 -10.44
N SER A 67 -4.02 -5.48 -11.56
CA SER A 67 -4.04 -4.07 -11.91
C SER A 67 -5.44 -3.48 -11.81
N THR A 68 -5.59 -2.42 -11.02
CA THR A 68 -6.86 -1.69 -10.92
C THR A 68 -7.07 -0.72 -12.08
N ARG A 69 -6.06 -0.55 -12.94
CA ARG A 69 -6.13 0.32 -14.12
C ARG A 69 -6.88 -0.38 -15.24
N LYS A 70 -8.16 -0.06 -15.38
CA LYS A 70 -9.05 -0.54 -16.44
C LYS A 70 -9.58 0.66 -17.26
N PRO A 71 -10.10 0.47 -18.48
CA PRO A 71 -10.73 1.56 -19.22
C PRO A 71 -11.84 2.22 -18.38
N GLY A 72 -11.72 3.54 -18.12
CA GLY A 72 -12.70 4.30 -17.35
C GLY A 72 -12.59 4.23 -15.82
N ALA A 73 -11.75 3.36 -15.25
CA ALA A 73 -11.56 3.23 -13.80
C ALA A 73 -10.10 2.96 -13.46
N ILE A 74 -9.55 3.67 -12.46
CA ILE A 74 -8.17 3.45 -11.99
C ILE A 74 -8.10 2.94 -10.56
N TYR A 75 -9.24 2.89 -9.87
CA TYR A 75 -9.35 2.43 -8.49
C TYR A 75 -10.28 1.22 -8.43
N SER A 76 -9.95 0.25 -7.58
CA SER A 76 -10.92 -0.69 -7.02
C SER A 76 -11.45 -0.11 -5.72
N ILE A 77 -12.74 -0.30 -5.42
CA ILE A 77 -13.32 0.06 -4.12
C ILE A 77 -13.45 -1.22 -3.31
N VAL A 78 -12.87 -1.23 -2.11
CA VAL A 78 -12.91 -2.37 -1.20
C VAL A 78 -13.41 -1.91 0.17
N SER A 79 -14.16 -2.76 0.86
CA SER A 79 -14.64 -2.48 2.22
C SER A 79 -13.73 -3.17 3.24
N ILE A 80 -13.22 -2.40 4.19
CA ILE A 80 -12.36 -2.85 5.28
C ILE A 80 -12.97 -2.28 6.56
N ASP A 81 -13.34 -3.15 7.51
CA ASP A 81 -14.03 -2.77 8.77
C ASP A 81 -15.21 -1.81 8.55
N ASP A 82 -16.09 -2.14 7.58
CA ASP A 82 -17.25 -1.34 7.17
C ASP A 82 -16.94 0.04 6.56
N VAL A 83 -15.67 0.36 6.31
CA VAL A 83 -15.21 1.58 5.65
C VAL A 83 -14.74 1.28 4.22
N ASN A 84 -15.19 2.06 3.25
CA ASN A 84 -14.77 1.92 1.86
C ASN A 84 -13.45 2.65 1.58
N TYR A 85 -12.53 1.95 0.92
CA TYR A 85 -11.25 2.46 0.46
C TYR A 85 -11.14 2.34 -1.06
N LYS A 86 -10.58 3.38 -1.67
CA LYS A 86 -10.09 3.36 -3.05
C LYS A 86 -8.67 2.82 -3.06
N ILE A 87 -8.49 1.71 -3.76
CA ILE A 87 -7.21 1.05 -3.96
C ILE A 87 -6.77 1.25 -5.39
N ARG A 88 -5.58 1.80 -5.60
CA ARG A 88 -4.91 1.78 -6.89
C ARG A 88 -3.77 0.80 -6.80
N TYR A 89 -3.67 -0.12 -7.73
CA TYR A 89 -2.58 -1.07 -7.81
C TYR A 89 -2.15 -1.24 -9.26
N SER A 90 -0.84 -1.30 -9.51
CA SER A 90 -0.29 -1.49 -10.85
C SER A 90 -0.53 -2.89 -11.41
N GLY A 91 -0.77 -3.87 -10.55
CA GLY A 91 -0.50 -5.28 -10.85
C GLY A 91 0.95 -5.62 -10.54
N ASP A 92 1.20 -6.90 -10.45
CA ASP A 92 2.47 -7.61 -10.29
C ASP A 92 3.22 -7.77 -11.61
N ASP A 93 4.33 -8.52 -11.59
CA ASP A 93 5.18 -8.80 -12.76
C ASP A 93 5.61 -7.54 -13.53
N VAL A 94 5.86 -6.47 -12.77
CA VAL A 94 6.33 -5.20 -13.30
C VAL A 94 7.54 -4.71 -12.51
N ARG A 95 8.48 -4.11 -13.22
CA ARG A 95 9.73 -3.63 -12.63
C ARG A 95 9.52 -2.58 -11.53
N LEU A 96 8.42 -1.83 -11.64
CA LEU A 96 8.03 -0.81 -10.67
C LEU A 96 6.56 -1.00 -10.30
N GLU A 97 6.34 -1.88 -9.34
CA GLU A 97 5.05 -2.11 -8.70
C GLU A 97 4.67 -0.89 -7.87
N LYS A 98 3.41 -0.46 -7.94
CA LYS A 98 2.91 0.74 -7.25
C LYS A 98 1.54 0.50 -6.67
N PHE A 99 1.33 1.07 -5.49
CA PHE A 99 0.00 1.13 -4.90
C PHE A 99 -0.33 2.49 -4.31
N SER A 100 -1.63 2.76 -4.16
CA SER A 100 -2.12 3.80 -3.27
C SER A 100 -3.41 3.37 -2.58
N ILE A 101 -3.52 3.68 -1.30
CA ILE A 101 -4.69 3.42 -0.45
C ILE A 101 -5.18 4.77 0.07
N LEU A 102 -6.45 5.08 -0.16
CA LEU A 102 -7.12 6.25 0.39
C LEU A 102 -8.60 5.94 0.63
N PRO A 103 -9.25 6.54 1.62
CA PRO A 103 -10.68 6.34 1.84
C PRO A 103 -11.51 6.87 0.67
N GLU A 104 -12.64 6.21 0.41
CA GLU A 104 -13.54 6.57 -0.68
C GLU A 104 -14.11 7.98 -0.53
N ASN A 105 -14.56 8.32 0.69
CA ASN A 105 -15.01 9.65 1.08
C ASN A 105 -13.82 10.62 1.09
N SER A 106 -13.94 11.75 0.39
CA SER A 106 -12.87 12.75 0.26
C SER A 106 -12.54 13.44 1.58
N ASN A 107 -13.49 13.50 2.51
CA ASN A 107 -13.41 14.26 3.75
C ASN A 107 -13.17 13.34 4.97
N SER A 108 -12.70 12.11 4.76
CA SER A 108 -12.36 11.20 5.85
C SER A 108 -10.85 10.91 5.91
N LYS A 109 -10.38 10.42 7.05
CA LYS A 109 -9.01 9.92 7.22
C LYS A 109 -8.95 8.41 6.97
N ILE A 110 -7.74 7.87 6.90
CA ILE A 110 -7.55 6.43 7.02
C ILE A 110 -7.78 6.07 8.49
N ASP A 111 -8.78 5.22 8.74
CA ASP A 111 -9.17 4.81 10.11
C ASP A 111 -8.39 3.61 10.66
N ILE A 112 -7.55 2.98 9.83
CA ILE A 112 -6.68 1.87 10.22
C ILE A 112 -5.29 2.42 10.54
N ASP A 113 -4.88 2.31 11.80
CA ASP A 113 -3.63 2.88 12.28
C ASP A 113 -2.40 2.11 11.81
N ASP A 114 -2.51 0.79 11.64
CA ASP A 114 -1.37 -0.09 11.37
C ASP A 114 -1.57 -0.90 10.10
N TRP A 115 -0.64 -0.74 9.16
CA TRP A 115 -0.60 -1.47 7.90
C TRP A 115 0.70 -2.25 7.80
N ASN A 116 0.63 -3.51 7.39
CA ASN A 116 1.83 -4.30 7.14
C ASN A 116 2.07 -4.41 5.64
N VAL A 117 3.27 -4.00 5.20
CA VAL A 117 3.75 -4.25 3.84
C VAL A 117 4.78 -5.36 3.89
N GLU A 118 4.50 -6.45 3.21
CA GLU A 118 5.42 -7.57 3.06
C GLU A 118 5.95 -7.60 1.61
N ILE A 119 7.27 -7.70 1.48
CA ILE A 119 7.95 -7.91 0.20
C ILE A 119 8.30 -9.39 0.10
N ILE A 120 7.49 -10.13 -0.64
CA ILE A 120 7.71 -11.56 -0.88
C ILE A 120 8.77 -11.70 -1.97
N LYS A 121 9.90 -12.28 -1.62
CA LYS A 121 11.05 -12.51 -2.49
C LYS A 121 11.99 -13.53 -1.86
N ASP A 122 12.87 -14.10 -2.66
CA ASP A 122 14.01 -14.88 -2.16
C ASP A 122 15.21 -13.93 -1.96
N GLU A 123 16.22 -14.00 -2.83
CA GLU A 123 17.44 -13.20 -2.71
C GLU A 123 17.45 -11.95 -3.60
N GLN A 124 16.34 -11.68 -4.29
CA GLN A 124 16.23 -10.61 -5.27
C GLN A 124 16.51 -9.23 -4.63
N PRO A 125 17.39 -8.42 -5.23
CA PRO A 125 17.61 -7.06 -4.76
C PRO A 125 16.41 -6.16 -5.10
N THR A 126 15.77 -5.64 -4.06
CA THR A 126 14.60 -4.76 -4.19
C THR A 126 14.79 -3.46 -3.42
N ARG A 127 14.06 -2.42 -3.82
CA ARG A 127 13.97 -1.16 -3.09
C ARG A 127 12.52 -0.80 -2.90
N PHE A 128 12.11 -0.63 -1.66
CA PHE A 128 10.78 -0.19 -1.31
C PHE A 128 10.81 1.25 -0.83
N TYR A 129 9.88 2.04 -1.33
CA TYR A 129 9.65 3.42 -0.91
C TYR A 129 8.18 3.58 -0.59
N TYR A 130 7.86 4.27 0.49
CA TYR A 130 6.49 4.66 0.79
C TYR A 130 6.43 6.09 1.30
N LYS A 131 5.23 6.66 1.20
CA LYS A 131 4.89 7.97 1.74
C LYS A 131 3.48 7.92 2.29
N VAL A 132 3.29 8.54 3.44
CA VAL A 132 1.96 8.88 3.97
C VAL A 132 1.74 10.37 3.78
N SER A 133 0.65 10.73 3.10
CA SER A 133 0.23 12.12 2.94
C SER A 133 -0.82 12.47 4.00
N TYR A 134 -0.65 13.63 4.61
CA TYR A 134 -1.50 14.13 5.70
C TYR A 134 -2.22 15.39 5.23
N VAL A 135 -3.45 15.60 5.73
CA VAL A 135 -4.28 16.77 5.42
C VAL A 135 -4.93 17.30 6.69
N ALA A 136 -5.21 18.59 6.74
CA ALA A 136 -6.20 19.13 7.67
C ALA A 136 -7.58 18.86 7.06
N LEU A 137 -8.45 18.17 7.78
CA LEU A 137 -9.86 18.03 7.40
C LEU A 137 -10.63 19.18 8.06
N GLU A 138 -11.50 19.84 7.27
CA GLU A 138 -12.45 20.86 7.76
C GLU A 138 -13.69 20.24 8.40
#